data_AF-A0A2X1XKT4-F1
#
_entry.id   AF-A0A2X1XKT4-F1
#
_cell.length_a   1.000
_cell.length_b   1.000
_cell.length_c   1.000
_cell.angle_alpha   90.00
_cell.angle_beta   90.00
_cell.angle_gamma   90.00
#
_symmetry.space_group_name_H-M   'P 1'
#
loop_
_entity.id
_entity.type
_entity.pdbx_description
1 polymer ?
#
loop_
_entity_poly.entity_id
_entity_poly.type
_entity_poly.pdbx_seq_one_letter_code
_entity_poly.pdbx_strand_id
1 'polypeptide(L)'
;MLMDSGGNAGTQSSTTVIRGIYTGEIEFKEFVQVMFKELRIGLIVGAVLVAVNIVRMSILDSVSIGVTLTVSVTLLTTIVLSKMIGGILPLIAEKIKVDPTIMAGPLITTIVDTLVLFVYFEVATLLIGV
;
A
#
# COMPACT_ATOMS: atom_id res chain seq x y z
N MET A 1 3.23 -7.64 -10.30
CA MET A 1 4.03 -6.92 -9.28
C MET A 1 3.22 -5.83 -8.59
N LEU A 2 2.62 -4.86 -9.31
CA LEU A 2 1.93 -3.72 -8.68
C LEU A 2 0.82 -4.13 -7.68
N MET A 3 -0.16 -4.92 -8.12
CA MET A 3 -1.27 -5.37 -7.27
C MET A 3 -0.80 -6.27 -6.12
N ASP A 4 -0.03 -7.31 -6.44
CA ASP A 4 0.43 -8.29 -5.44
C ASP A 4 1.36 -7.68 -4.39
N SER A 5 2.29 -6.79 -4.78
CA SER A 5 3.13 -6.06 -3.81
C SER A 5 2.31 -5.09 -2.96
N GLY A 6 1.27 -4.48 -3.52
CA GLY A 6 0.28 -3.71 -2.78
C GLY A 6 -0.42 -4.57 -1.74
N GLY A 7 -1.11 -5.63 -2.14
CA GLY A 7 -1.85 -6.52 -1.24
C GLY A 7 -1.00 -7.06 -0.09
N ASN A 8 0.20 -7.56 -0.38
CA ASN A 8 1.12 -8.09 0.64
C ASN A 8 1.58 -7.02 1.65
N ALA A 9 1.88 -5.80 1.18
CA ALA A 9 2.27 -4.69 2.04
C ALA A 9 1.12 -4.30 3.00
N GLY A 10 -0.11 -4.26 2.50
CA GLY A 10 -1.32 -3.91 3.25
C GLY A 10 -1.68 -4.97 4.29
N THR A 11 -1.67 -6.25 3.90
CA THR A 11 -1.92 -7.37 4.82
C THR A 11 -0.89 -7.40 5.95
N GLN A 12 0.39 -7.11 5.66
CA GLN A 12 1.42 -7.01 6.70
C GLN A 12 1.13 -5.87 7.70
N SER A 13 0.72 -4.72 7.19
CA SER A 13 0.34 -3.57 8.03
C SER A 13 -0.86 -3.91 8.90
N SER A 14 -1.91 -4.46 8.31
CA SER A 14 -3.11 -4.90 9.02
C SER A 14 -2.82 -5.92 10.10
N THR A 15 -2.00 -6.94 9.80
CA THR A 15 -1.63 -7.96 10.80
C THR A 15 -0.92 -7.33 12.00
N THR A 16 -0.03 -6.36 11.75
CA THR A 16 0.71 -5.65 12.80
C THR A 16 -0.22 -4.80 13.66
N VAL A 17 -1.16 -4.07 13.05
CA VAL A 17 -2.12 -3.24 13.78
C VAL A 17 -3.12 -4.08 14.55
N ILE A 18 -3.68 -5.14 13.96
CA ILE A 18 -4.58 -6.08 14.64
C ILE A 18 -3.93 -6.68 15.87
N ARG A 19 -2.66 -7.12 15.73
CA ARG A 19 -1.91 -7.62 16.88
C ARG A 19 -1.78 -6.54 17.96
N GLY A 20 -1.44 -5.31 17.59
CA GLY A 20 -1.33 -4.19 18.53
C GLY A 20 -2.65 -3.86 19.25
N ILE A 21 -3.78 -3.99 18.56
CA ILE A 21 -5.12 -3.85 19.15
C ILE A 21 -5.34 -4.95 20.20
N TYR A 22 -5.06 -6.21 19.87
CA TYR A 22 -5.25 -7.32 20.81
C TYR A 22 -4.27 -7.33 21.98
N THR A 23 -3.05 -6.81 21.81
CA THR A 23 -2.09 -6.67 22.92
C THR A 23 -2.33 -5.41 23.77
N GLY A 24 -3.26 -4.54 23.37
CA GLY A 24 -3.52 -3.26 24.05
C GLY A 24 -2.41 -2.21 23.83
N GLU A 25 -1.54 -2.42 22.85
CA GLU A 25 -0.48 -1.48 22.46
C GLU A 25 -0.98 -0.36 21.54
N ILE A 26 -2.09 -0.61 20.84
CA ILE A 26 -2.71 0.32 19.90
C ILE A 26 -4.20 0.38 20.22
N GLU A 27 -4.73 1.58 20.42
CA GLU A 27 -6.17 1.83 20.46
C GLU A 27 -6.56 2.78 19.31
N PHE A 28 -7.86 3.00 19.12
CA PHE A 28 -8.35 3.94 18.12
C PHE A 28 -7.84 5.39 18.34
N LYS A 29 -7.52 5.80 19.57
CA LYS A 29 -7.02 7.17 19.85
C LYS A 29 -5.65 7.42 19.19
N GLU A 30 -4.86 6.38 18.96
CA GLU A 30 -3.57 6.43 18.26
C GLU A 30 -3.72 6.46 16.73
N PHE A 31 -4.93 6.57 16.18
CA PHE A 31 -5.18 6.58 14.73
C PHE A 31 -4.19 7.45 13.94
N VAL A 32 -3.98 8.70 14.36
CA VAL A 32 -3.08 9.63 13.68
C VAL A 32 -1.62 9.15 13.77
N GLN A 33 -1.20 8.61 14.90
CA GLN A 33 0.15 8.08 15.10
C GLN A 33 0.40 6.84 14.21
N VAL A 34 -0.58 5.94 14.12
CA VAL A 34 -0.53 4.77 13.21
C VAL A 34 -0.43 5.24 11.77
N MET A 35 -1.22 6.23 11.36
CA MET A 35 -1.17 6.80 10.02
C MET A 35 0.20 7.36 9.66
N PHE A 36 0.81 8.16 10.54
CA PHE A 36 2.15 8.69 10.31
C PHE A 36 3.22 7.59 10.30
N LYS A 37 3.09 6.57 11.14
CA LYS A 37 3.99 5.42 11.15
C LYS A 37 3.91 4.64 9.83
N GLU A 38 2.71 4.29 9.38
CA GLU A 38 2.50 3.53 8.16
C GLU A 38 2.87 4.31 6.90
N LEU A 39 2.65 5.64 6.89
CA LEU A 39 3.13 6.51 5.81
C LEU A 39 4.67 6.46 5.70
N ARG A 40 5.39 6.60 6.82
CA ARG A 40 6.86 6.55 6.84
C ARG A 40 7.38 5.18 6.39
N ILE A 41 6.80 4.10 6.90
CA ILE A 41 7.16 2.73 6.50
C ILE A 41 6.86 2.54 5.02
N GLY A 42 5.70 2.98 4.53
CA GLY A 42 5.31 2.89 3.13
C GLY A 42 6.25 3.65 2.20
N LEU A 43 6.70 4.84 2.58
CA LEU A 43 7.68 5.60 1.80
C LEU A 43 9.03 4.89 1.73
N ILE A 44 9.52 4.35 2.85
CA ILE A 44 10.79 3.62 2.90
C ILE A 44 10.72 2.36 2.05
N VAL A 45 9.69 1.53 2.27
CA VAL A 45 9.50 0.28 1.52
C VAL A 45 9.27 0.57 0.03
N GLY A 46 8.45 1.57 -0.28
CA GLY A 46 8.18 1.99 -1.65
C GLY A 46 9.42 2.50 -2.36
N ALA A 47 10.26 3.31 -1.71
CA ALA A 47 11.52 3.80 -2.29
C ALA A 47 12.49 2.65 -2.63
N VAL A 48 12.62 1.67 -1.72
CA VAL A 48 13.44 0.48 -1.98
C VAL A 48 12.89 -0.32 -3.15
N LEU A 49 11.58 -0.54 -3.20
CA LEU A 49 10.94 -1.29 -4.30
C LEU A 49 11.05 -0.56 -5.64
N VAL A 50 10.94 0.77 -5.66
CA VAL A 50 11.17 1.58 -6.86
C VAL A 50 12.61 1.46 -7.34
N ALA A 51 13.60 1.56 -6.44
CA ALA A 51 15.00 1.39 -6.81
C ALA A 51 15.26 0.03 -7.45
N VAL A 52 14.72 -1.05 -6.85
CA VAL A 52 14.80 -2.41 -7.41
C VAL A 52 14.07 -2.50 -8.75
N ASN A 53 12.91 -1.87 -8.89
CA ASN A 53 12.13 -1.87 -10.13
C ASN A 53 12.87 -1.18 -11.29
N ILE A 54 13.51 -0.03 -11.04
CA ILE A 54 14.30 0.68 -12.04
C ILE A 54 15.49 -0.18 -12.51
N VAL A 55 16.23 -0.79 -11.58
CA VAL A 55 17.34 -1.70 -11.91
C VAL A 55 16.84 -2.87 -12.76
N ARG A 56 15.75 -3.52 -12.35
CA ARG A 56 15.11 -4.61 -13.10
C ARG A 56 14.77 -4.18 -14.53
N MET A 57 14.09 -3.04 -14.70
CA MET A 57 13.66 -2.56 -16.02
C MET A 57 14.83 -2.16 -16.92
N SER A 58 15.92 -1.62 -16.35
CA SER A 58 17.13 -1.29 -17.10
C SER A 58 17.88 -2.51 -17.65
N ILE A 59 17.79 -3.66 -16.98
CA ILE A 59 18.52 -4.88 -17.36
C ILE A 59 17.68 -5.79 -18.26
N LEU A 60 16.38 -5.95 -17.95
CA LEU A 60 15.55 -7.00 -18.53
C LEU A 60 14.60 -6.51 -19.63
N ASP A 61 14.02 -5.33 -19.47
CA ASP A 61 12.81 -4.97 -20.23
C ASP A 61 13.07 -3.91 -21.32
N SER A 62 14.23 -3.23 -21.33
CA SER A 62 14.62 -2.19 -22.33
C SER A 62 13.49 -1.22 -22.70
N VAL A 63 12.69 -0.82 -21.71
CA VAL A 63 11.47 -0.01 -21.89
C VAL A 63 11.77 1.47 -21.96
N SER A 64 10.87 2.24 -22.56
CA SER A 64 10.99 3.70 -22.62
C SER A 64 11.01 4.31 -21.22
N ILE A 65 11.69 5.46 -21.09
CA ILE A 65 11.80 6.18 -19.81
C ILE A 65 10.41 6.54 -19.23
N GLY A 66 9.44 6.82 -20.10
CA GLY A 66 8.06 7.14 -19.71
C GLY A 66 7.35 5.96 -19.06
N VAL A 67 7.53 4.75 -19.58
CA VAL A 67 6.97 3.52 -18.97
C VAL A 67 7.63 3.24 -17.63
N THR A 68 8.96 3.35 -17.55
CA THR A 68 9.71 3.15 -16.29
C THR A 68 9.27 4.12 -15.19
N LEU A 69 9.09 5.40 -15.52
CA LEU A 69 8.59 6.39 -14.57
C LEU A 69 7.14 6.12 -14.16
N THR A 70 6.28 5.77 -15.11
CA THR A 70 4.87 5.44 -14.85
C THR A 70 4.75 4.28 -13.86
N VAL A 71 5.47 3.19 -14.10
CA VAL A 71 5.45 2.01 -13.21
C VAL A 71 6.05 2.34 -11.85
N SER A 72 7.16 3.10 -11.81
CA SER A 72 7.83 3.50 -10.56
C SER A 72 6.94 4.38 -9.66
N VAL A 73 6.33 5.42 -10.23
CA VAL A 73 5.42 6.32 -9.51
C VAL A 73 4.17 5.57 -9.05
N THR A 74 3.60 4.73 -9.91
CA THR A 74 2.45 3.88 -9.55
C THR A 74 2.81 2.96 -8.39
N LEU A 75 3.97 2.30 -8.44
CA LEU A 75 4.43 1.38 -7.39
C LEU A 75 4.60 2.09 -6.05
N LEU A 76 5.25 3.25 -6.03
CA LEU A 76 5.43 4.02 -4.79
C LEU A 76 4.10 4.38 -4.16
N THR A 77 3.20 4.97 -4.95
CA THR A 77 1.87 5.39 -4.51
C THR A 77 1.05 4.19 -4.03
N THR A 78 1.11 3.07 -4.74
CA THR A 78 0.45 1.81 -4.40
C THR A 78 0.88 1.30 -3.02
N ILE A 79 2.19 1.27 -2.76
CA ILE A 79 2.73 0.75 -1.49
C ILE A 79 2.34 1.67 -0.33
N VAL A 80 2.43 2.99 -0.52
CA VAL A 80 2.02 3.96 0.50
C VAL A 80 0.53 3.82 0.82
N LEU A 81 -0.33 3.82 -0.20
CA LEU A 81 -1.78 3.67 -0.02
C LEU A 81 -2.12 2.34 0.65
N SER A 82 -1.49 1.25 0.21
CA SER A 82 -1.74 -0.06 0.80
C SER A 82 -1.36 -0.15 2.27
N LYS A 83 -0.20 0.40 2.66
CA LYS A 83 0.21 0.48 4.07
C LYS A 83 -0.77 1.31 4.90
N MET A 84 -1.20 2.45 4.38
CA MET A 84 -2.18 3.30 5.07
C MET A 84 -3.53 2.58 5.25
N ILE A 85 -4.07 1.98 4.19
CA ILE A 85 -5.34 1.24 4.23
C ILE A 85 -5.25 0.03 5.16
N GLY A 86 -4.16 -0.73 5.08
CA GLY A 86 -3.88 -1.86 5.96
C GLY A 86 -3.82 -1.45 7.44
N GLY A 87 -3.29 -0.27 7.76
CA GLY A 87 -3.27 0.23 9.13
C GLY A 87 -4.60 0.81 9.62
N ILE A 88 -5.36 1.46 8.73
CA ILE A 88 -6.62 2.14 9.06
C ILE A 88 -7.77 1.15 9.27
N LEU A 89 -7.92 0.17 8.37
CA LEU A 89 -9.10 -0.69 8.35
C LEU A 89 -9.35 -1.43 9.69
N PRO A 90 -8.32 -2.02 10.33
CA PRO A 90 -8.47 -2.63 11.65
C PRO A 90 -8.93 -1.66 12.74
N LEU A 91 -8.40 -0.43 12.74
CA LEU A 91 -8.76 0.60 13.72
C LEU A 91 -10.21 1.06 13.54
N ILE A 92 -10.66 1.21 12.29
CA ILE A 92 -12.05 1.53 12.00
C ILE A 92 -12.96 0.39 12.48
N ALA A 93 -12.60 -0.87 12.20
CA ALA A 93 -13.35 -2.04 12.65
C ALA A 93 -13.49 -2.07 14.18
N GLU A 94 -12.39 -1.86 14.90
CA GLU A 94 -12.38 -1.76 16.36
C GLU A 94 -13.34 -0.66 16.86
N LYS A 95 -13.30 0.52 16.22
CA LYS A 95 -14.15 1.67 16.59
C LYS A 95 -15.64 1.39 16.42
N ILE A 96 -16.01 0.66 15.38
CA ILE A 96 -17.41 0.27 15.12
C ILE A 96 -17.80 -1.05 15.81
N LYS A 97 -16.93 -1.58 16.68
CA LYS A 97 -17.13 -2.85 17.42
C LYS A 97 -17.30 -4.08 16.53
N VAL A 98 -16.65 -4.07 15.37
CA VAL A 98 -16.54 -5.23 14.47
C VAL A 98 -15.16 -5.87 14.68
N ASP A 99 -15.08 -7.19 14.59
CA ASP A 99 -13.83 -7.92 14.73
C ASP A 99 -12.80 -7.48 13.66
N PRO A 100 -11.64 -6.89 14.05
CA PRO A 100 -10.61 -6.43 13.13
C PRO A 100 -10.02 -7.52 12.23
N THR A 101 -10.06 -8.79 12.65
CA THR A 101 -9.53 -9.92 11.85
C THR A 101 -10.32 -10.17 10.57
N ILE A 102 -11.61 -9.82 10.55
CA ILE A 102 -12.47 -9.94 9.37
C ILE A 102 -11.96 -9.01 8.24
N MET A 103 -11.36 -7.87 8.61
CA MET A 103 -10.83 -6.90 7.65
C MET A 103 -9.50 -7.35 7.02
N ALA A 104 -8.71 -8.15 7.73
CA ALA A 104 -7.32 -8.50 7.38
C ALA A 104 -7.15 -9.37 6.12
N GLY A 105 -8.25 -9.92 5.62
CA GLY A 105 -8.29 -10.90 4.54
C GLY A 105 -8.62 -10.30 3.15
N PRO A 106 -9.53 -10.91 2.38
CA PRO A 106 -9.85 -10.51 0.99
C PRO A 106 -10.28 -9.05 0.82
N LEU A 107 -10.74 -8.40 1.88
CA LEU A 107 -11.23 -7.02 1.84
C LEU A 107 -10.10 -6.03 1.55
N ILE A 108 -8.95 -6.14 2.24
CA ILE A 108 -7.80 -5.26 2.00
C ILE A 108 -7.32 -5.38 0.58
N THR A 109 -7.11 -6.60 0.09
CA THR A 109 -6.59 -6.83 -1.26
C THR A 109 -7.56 -6.28 -2.31
N THR A 110 -8.87 -6.42 -2.13
CA THR A 110 -9.87 -5.88 -3.05
C THR A 110 -9.87 -4.34 -3.09
N ILE A 111 -9.80 -3.70 -1.92
CA ILE A 111 -9.75 -2.23 -1.81
C ILE A 111 -8.45 -1.72 -2.44
N VAL A 112 -7.32 -2.34 -2.11
CA VAL A 112 -6.01 -1.96 -2.65
C VAL A 112 -5.98 -2.15 -4.16
N ASP A 113 -6.42 -3.29 -4.70
CA ASP A 113 -6.43 -3.54 -6.15
C ASP A 113 -7.24 -2.50 -6.90
N THR A 114 -8.42 -2.14 -6.36
CA THR A 114 -9.27 -1.10 -6.93
C THR A 114 -8.55 0.26 -6.96
N LEU A 115 -7.96 0.69 -5.84
CA LEU A 115 -7.24 1.96 -5.74
C LEU A 115 -5.99 2.00 -6.63
N VAL A 116 -5.28 0.88 -6.71
CA VAL A 116 -4.06 0.74 -7.53
C VAL A 116 -4.38 0.85 -9.01
N LEU A 117 -5.50 0.27 -9.47
CA LEU A 117 -5.95 0.44 -10.84
C LEU A 117 -6.25 1.91 -11.16
N PHE A 118 -6.97 2.61 -10.29
CA PHE A 118 -7.23 4.04 -10.46
C PHE A 118 -5.93 4.84 -10.55
N VAL A 119 -5.00 4.61 -9.63
CA VAL A 119 -3.69 5.30 -9.64
C VAL A 119 -2.90 4.97 -10.91
N TYR A 120 -2.87 3.71 -11.32
CA TYR A 120 -2.14 3.29 -12.51
C TYR A 120 -2.67 3.97 -13.77
N PHE A 121 -3.99 3.95 -13.98
CA PHE A 121 -4.59 4.60 -15.15
C PHE A 121 -4.35 6.11 -15.14
N GLU A 122 -4.54 6.77 -14.00
CA GLU A 122 -4.31 8.23 -13.89
C GLU A 122 -2.85 8.59 -14.22
N VAL A 123 -1.89 7.86 -13.65
CA VAL A 123 -0.46 8.10 -13.90
C VAL A 123 -0.08 7.77 -15.35
N ALA A 124 -0.64 6.71 -15.93
CA ALA A 124 -0.41 6.33 -17.32
C ALA A 124 -0.96 7.37 -18.30
N THR A 125 -2.16 7.89 -18.06
CA THR A 125 -2.76 8.97 -18.85
C THR A 125 -1.92 10.24 -18.76
N LEU A 126 -1.45 10.62 -17.57
CA LEU A 126 -0.64 11.83 -17.38
C LEU A 126 0.76 11.75 -18.04
N LEU A 127 1.42 10.59 -17.99
CA LEU A 127 2.82 10.46 -18.42
C LEU A 127 3.00 9.92 -19.84
N ILE A 128 2.09 9.07 -20.31
CA ILE A 128 2.21 8.40 -21.61
C ILE A 128 1.05 8.77 -22.54
N GLY A 129 0.00 9.42 -22.04
CA GLY A 129 -1.11 9.90 -22.86
C GLY A 129 -2.03 8.78 -23.35
N VAL A 130 -2.21 7.74 -22.53
CA VAL A 130 -3.17 6.64 -22.77
C VAL A 130 -4.55 7.01 -22.25
#